data_AF-A0A929YN55-F1
#
_entry.id   AF-A0A929YN55-F1
#
_cell.length_a   1.000
_cell.length_b   1.000
_cell.length_c   1.000
_cell.angle_alpha   90.00
_cell.angle_beta   90.00
_cell.angle_gamma   90.00
#
_symmetry.space_group_name_H-M   'P 1'
#
loop_
_entity.id
_entity.type
_entity.pdbx_description
1 polymer ?
#
loop_
_entity_poly.entity_id
_entity_poly.type
_entity_poly.pdbx_seq_one_letter_code
_entity_poly.pdbx_strand_id
1 'polypeptide(L)'
;MGPIINNDSYQVSSQFNDRLNISPLHNAKNQTKSRIKKPLLFTILAVFFILIIVATLLISKKTATRNIEDLMSFMKLYQYGEVTEKKNINVSIAPNYTYAYRVALGTISSDQKKQYADKLYSSYLKYDDNRELIDILFYYKTLLSLSDQLPFVKQNYLEGGENSARDLISKYTRDFKDVKTENIKNKLQSVADYYMSNLNFFIQANILGCISSKSINTQCLDQLSVSSSENSEYFKFANEISAFDSNFEQAISDTINDMDKLIMDLYREKIINKGNKNEK
;
A
#
# COMPACT_ATOMS: atom_id res chain seq x y z
N MET A 1 50.81 28.42 7.03
CA MET A 1 50.77 27.74 5.72
C MET A 1 50.30 26.32 5.99
N GLY A 2 49.22 25.88 5.34
CA GLY A 2 48.49 24.63 5.63
C GLY A 2 49.17 23.36 5.08
N PRO A 3 48.38 22.33 4.71
CA PRO A 3 47.55 21.50 5.60
C PRO A 3 47.62 19.97 5.26
N ILE A 4 46.65 19.20 5.82
CA ILE A 4 46.12 17.85 5.42
C ILE A 4 46.98 16.66 5.97
N ILE A 5 46.43 15.58 6.58
CA ILE A 5 45.20 14.83 6.31
C ILE A 5 44.63 14.16 7.58
N ASN A 6 43.36 14.45 7.91
CA ASN A 6 42.55 13.61 8.80
C ASN A 6 41.72 12.66 7.92
N ASN A 7 41.76 11.38 8.29
CA ASN A 7 41.04 10.32 7.62
C ASN A 7 39.60 10.32 8.15
N ASP A 8 38.69 11.02 7.45
CA ASP A 8 37.27 10.95 7.73
C ASP A 8 36.74 9.60 7.23
N SER A 9 36.77 8.61 8.13
CA SER A 9 35.97 7.40 7.98
C SER A 9 34.49 7.79 7.97
N TYR A 10 33.82 7.56 6.84
CA TYR A 10 32.38 7.66 6.70
C TYR A 10 31.69 6.78 7.76
N GLN A 11 31.12 7.42 8.78
CA GLN A 11 30.13 6.78 9.66
C GLN A 11 28.82 6.66 8.88
N VAL A 12 28.54 5.45 8.39
CA VAL A 12 27.19 5.08 7.95
C VAL A 12 26.30 5.13 9.20
N SER A 13 25.40 6.11 9.23
CA SER A 13 24.53 6.36 10.36
C SER A 13 23.57 5.18 10.63
N SER A 14 23.51 4.78 11.90
CA SER A 14 22.77 3.65 12.45
C SER A 14 21.26 3.94 12.58
N GLN A 15 20.54 4.10 11.47
CA GLN A 15 19.08 4.35 11.48
C GLN A 15 18.20 3.13 11.15
N PHE A 16 18.77 1.92 11.04
CA PHE A 16 17.99 0.70 10.77
C PHE A 16 17.24 0.13 11.98
N ASN A 17 17.50 0.61 13.20
CA ASN A 17 17.03 -0.04 14.44
C ASN A 17 15.65 0.42 14.95
N ASP A 18 15.08 1.52 14.46
CA ASP A 18 13.83 2.07 15.01
C ASP A 18 12.54 1.60 14.31
N ARG A 19 12.61 0.69 13.32
CA ARG A 19 11.43 0.24 12.55
C ARG A 19 10.96 -1.20 12.81
N LEU A 20 11.48 -1.87 13.83
CA LEU A 20 11.14 -3.28 14.13
C LEU A 20 10.39 -3.51 15.45
N ASN A 21 9.74 -2.50 16.01
CA ASN A 21 9.06 -2.62 17.30
C ASN A 21 7.88 -3.61 17.26
N ILE A 22 8.06 -4.77 17.91
CA ILE A 22 7.06 -5.79 18.18
C ILE A 22 6.67 -5.66 19.66
N SER A 23 5.37 -5.51 19.94
CA SER A 23 4.79 -5.90 21.23
C SER A 23 4.08 -7.25 21.09
N PRO A 24 4.20 -8.16 22.08
CA PRO A 24 3.62 -9.49 21.98
C PRO A 24 2.11 -9.43 22.26
N LEU A 25 1.29 -9.77 21.27
CA LEU A 25 -0.15 -9.91 21.49
C LEU A 25 -0.45 -11.29 22.09
N HIS A 26 -1.06 -11.26 23.27
CA HIS A 26 -1.49 -12.42 24.05
C HIS A 26 -2.47 -13.33 23.30
N ASN A 27 -2.26 -14.63 23.45
CA ASN A 27 -3.14 -15.70 23.00
C ASN A 27 -4.55 -15.60 23.60
N ALA A 28 -5.59 -15.56 22.75
CA ALA A 28 -6.95 -15.90 23.14
C ALA A 28 -7.32 -17.29 22.57
N LYS A 29 -7.12 -18.33 23.39
CA LYS A 29 -7.79 -19.62 23.21
C LYS A 29 -9.27 -19.42 23.57
N ASN A 30 -10.17 -19.79 22.68
CA ASN A 30 -11.45 -20.43 23.00
C ASN A 30 -12.23 -20.72 21.71
N GLN A 31 -12.31 -21.98 21.29
CA GLN A 31 -13.51 -22.49 20.61
C GLN A 31 -13.80 -23.93 21.04
N THR A 32 -14.99 -24.06 21.61
CA THR A 32 -15.67 -25.27 22.06
C THR A 32 -16.08 -26.13 20.87
N LYS A 33 -15.88 -27.45 21.01
CA LYS A 33 -16.39 -28.47 20.08
C LYS A 33 -17.92 -28.50 20.11
N SER A 34 -18.55 -28.49 18.93
CA SER A 34 -19.93 -28.94 18.75
C SER A 34 -19.99 -29.97 17.63
N ARG A 35 -20.67 -31.09 17.90
CA ARG A 35 -20.81 -32.27 17.04
C ARG A 35 -21.92 -32.06 16.00
N ILE A 36 -21.62 -32.46 14.76
CA ILE A 36 -22.53 -32.56 13.62
C ILE A 36 -23.43 -33.80 13.75
N LYS A 37 -24.73 -33.66 13.41
CA LYS A 37 -25.67 -34.66 12.83
C LYS A 37 -26.84 -33.84 12.21
N LYS A 38 -27.38 -33.96 10.99
CA LYS A 38 -27.45 -34.98 9.91
C LYS A 38 -27.68 -34.28 8.54
N PRO A 39 -27.51 -34.98 7.40
CA PRO A 39 -27.41 -34.41 6.05
C PRO A 39 -28.67 -34.59 5.18
N LEU A 40 -28.63 -33.98 3.98
CA LEU A 40 -29.46 -34.19 2.76
C LEU A 40 -30.45 -33.09 2.30
N LEU A 41 -30.80 -32.09 3.12
CA LEU A 41 -31.58 -30.92 2.63
C LEU A 41 -30.71 -29.69 2.31
N PHE A 42 -29.46 -29.66 2.78
CA PHE A 42 -28.53 -28.55 2.59
C PHE A 42 -27.89 -28.49 1.20
N THR A 43 -27.85 -29.59 0.45
CA THR A 43 -27.13 -29.64 -0.83
C THR A 43 -27.87 -28.86 -1.93
N ILE A 44 -29.20 -28.94 -1.97
CA ILE A 44 -30.02 -28.21 -2.95
C ILE A 44 -30.04 -26.72 -2.61
N LEU A 45 -30.18 -26.37 -1.32
CA LEU A 45 -30.14 -24.98 -0.87
C LEU A 45 -28.75 -24.34 -1.10
N ALA A 46 -27.67 -25.09 -0.89
CA ALA A 46 -26.31 -24.62 -1.13
C ALA A 46 -26.03 -24.38 -2.62
N VAL A 47 -26.50 -25.26 -3.52
CA VAL A 47 -26.37 -25.06 -4.97
C VAL A 47 -27.18 -23.85 -5.44
N PHE A 48 -28.38 -23.65 -4.90
CA PHE A 48 -29.19 -22.46 -5.21
C PHE A 48 -28.54 -21.17 -4.70
N PHE A 49 -27.96 -21.18 -3.49
CA PHE A 49 -27.19 -20.06 -2.97
C PHE A 49 -25.92 -19.78 -3.79
N ILE A 50 -25.20 -20.81 -4.23
CA ILE A 50 -24.03 -20.66 -5.11
C ILE A 50 -24.46 -20.06 -6.45
N LEU A 51 -25.57 -20.50 -7.04
CA LEU A 51 -26.10 -19.92 -8.28
C LEU A 51 -26.54 -18.46 -8.10
N ILE A 52 -27.15 -18.09 -6.97
CA ILE A 52 -27.46 -16.69 -6.66
C ILE A 52 -26.20 -15.87 -6.45
N ILE A 53 -25.18 -16.40 -5.78
CA ILE A 53 -23.88 -15.72 -5.58
C ILE A 53 -23.18 -15.52 -6.93
N VAL A 54 -23.18 -16.54 -7.80
CA VAL A 54 -22.62 -16.45 -9.15
C VAL A 54 -23.43 -15.50 -10.03
N ALA A 55 -24.77 -15.51 -9.94
CA ALA A 55 -25.64 -14.60 -10.68
C ALA A 55 -25.48 -13.14 -10.21
N THR A 56 -25.37 -12.90 -8.90
CA THR A 56 -25.10 -11.56 -8.36
C THR A 56 -23.68 -11.08 -8.68
N LEU A 57 -22.68 -11.98 -8.73
CA LEU A 57 -21.34 -11.67 -9.23
C LEU A 57 -21.32 -11.34 -10.73
N LEU A 58 -22.15 -12.00 -11.56
CA LEU A 58 -22.27 -11.74 -13.00
C LEU A 58 -23.05 -10.45 -13.32
N ILE A 59 -24.03 -10.08 -12.49
CA ILE A 59 -24.81 -8.83 -12.62
C ILE A 59 -24.05 -7.64 -12.00
N SER A 60 -23.20 -7.87 -10.99
CA SER A 60 -22.37 -6.85 -10.34
C SER A 60 -21.10 -6.52 -11.14
N LYS A 61 -21.22 -6.30 -12.45
CA LYS A 61 -20.29 -5.36 -13.10
C LYS A 61 -20.61 -4.00 -12.47
N LYS A 62 -19.87 -3.60 -11.43
CA LYS A 62 -19.95 -2.27 -10.83
C LYS A 62 -19.86 -1.27 -11.97
N THR A 63 -21.01 -0.76 -12.37
CA THR A 63 -21.08 0.24 -13.43
C THR A 63 -20.95 1.56 -12.70
N ALA A 64 -19.93 2.34 -13.07
CA ALA A 64 -19.72 3.66 -12.50
C ALA A 64 -21.00 4.50 -12.65
N THR A 65 -21.46 5.13 -11.58
CA THR A 65 -22.76 5.84 -11.56
C THR A 65 -22.73 7.12 -12.39
N ARG A 66 -21.55 7.75 -12.48
CA ARG A 66 -21.31 9.09 -13.01
C ARG A 66 -22.22 10.16 -12.41
N ASN A 67 -22.70 9.90 -11.19
CA ASN A 67 -23.60 10.79 -10.48
C ASN A 67 -22.81 11.87 -9.72
N ILE A 68 -23.32 13.11 -9.73
CA ILE A 68 -22.70 14.26 -9.06
C ILE A 68 -22.58 14.02 -7.55
N GLU A 69 -23.56 13.39 -6.90
CA GLU A 69 -23.45 13.11 -5.46
C GLU A 69 -22.29 12.16 -5.12
N ASP A 70 -21.99 11.20 -6.00
CA ASP A 70 -20.86 10.29 -5.84
C ASP A 70 -19.53 11.02 -6.07
N LEU A 71 -19.45 11.92 -7.07
CA LEU A 71 -18.29 12.80 -7.26
C LEU A 71 -18.07 13.69 -6.02
N MET A 72 -19.13 14.33 -5.51
CA MET A 72 -19.04 15.18 -4.33
C MET A 72 -18.56 14.39 -3.10
N SER A 73 -19.06 13.17 -2.93
CA SER A 73 -18.64 12.28 -1.84
C SER A 73 -17.16 11.93 -1.96
N PHE A 74 -16.69 11.60 -3.16
CA PHE A 74 -15.26 11.38 -3.45
C PHE A 74 -14.42 12.62 -3.13
N MET A 75 -14.83 13.80 -3.60
CA MET A 75 -14.10 15.06 -3.35
C MET A 75 -14.01 15.41 -1.87
N LYS A 76 -15.10 15.24 -1.10
CA LYS A 76 -15.10 15.49 0.33
C LYS A 76 -14.22 14.50 1.08
N LEU A 77 -14.23 13.23 0.69
CA LEU A 77 -13.31 12.23 1.22
C LEU A 77 -11.84 12.56 0.92
N TYR A 78 -11.55 13.04 -0.29
CA TYR A 78 -10.22 13.47 -0.71
C TYR A 78 -9.72 14.69 0.09
N GLN A 79 -10.51 15.77 0.13
CA GLN A 79 -10.10 17.03 0.77
C GLN A 79 -10.18 16.98 2.30
N TYR A 80 -11.18 16.31 2.87
CA TYR A 80 -11.54 16.42 4.29
C TYR A 80 -11.52 15.11 5.06
N GLY A 81 -11.45 13.97 4.36
CA GLY A 81 -11.42 12.64 4.98
C GLY A 81 -12.80 12.05 5.26
N GLU A 82 -13.87 12.82 5.09
CA GLU A 82 -15.24 12.36 5.33
C GLU A 82 -16.21 12.74 4.22
N VAL A 83 -17.00 11.77 3.78
CA VAL A 83 -17.99 11.96 2.70
C VAL A 83 -19.15 12.86 3.12
N THR A 84 -19.44 12.93 4.42
CA THR A 84 -20.55 13.71 5.01
C THR A 84 -20.13 15.11 5.45
N GLU A 85 -18.90 15.54 5.18
CA GLU A 85 -18.42 16.88 5.55
C GLU A 85 -19.36 17.96 4.99
N LYS A 86 -19.70 18.96 5.81
CA LYS A 86 -20.61 20.05 5.44
C LYS A 86 -19.89 21.14 4.65
N LYS A 87 -18.57 21.25 4.77
CA LYS A 87 -17.77 22.21 4.01
C LYS A 87 -17.94 21.98 2.51
N ASN A 88 -18.05 23.09 1.77
CA ASN A 88 -18.06 23.09 0.31
C ASN A 88 -16.67 22.73 -0.21
N ILE A 89 -16.63 22.01 -1.31
CA ILE A 89 -15.39 21.61 -1.98
C ILE A 89 -14.62 22.86 -2.42
N ASN A 90 -13.37 22.97 -1.99
CA ASN A 90 -12.51 24.09 -2.34
C ASN A 90 -11.66 23.72 -3.57
N VAL A 91 -11.95 24.31 -4.73
CA VAL A 91 -11.26 24.04 -5.99
C VAL A 91 -9.90 24.73 -6.13
N SER A 92 -9.51 25.51 -5.13
CA SER A 92 -8.24 26.24 -5.05
C SER A 92 -7.40 25.77 -3.85
N ILE A 93 -7.79 24.67 -3.20
CA ILE A 93 -6.98 24.08 -2.14
C ILE A 93 -5.68 23.54 -2.74
N ALA A 94 -4.55 23.82 -2.09
CA ALA A 94 -3.29 23.21 -2.51
C ALA A 94 -3.20 21.75 -2.00
N PRO A 95 -2.50 20.85 -2.72
CA PRO A 95 -2.46 19.42 -2.39
C PRO A 95 -2.03 19.14 -0.94
N ASN A 96 -1.07 19.91 -0.42
CA ASN A 96 -0.54 19.77 0.94
C ASN A 96 -1.52 20.12 2.07
N TYR A 97 -2.65 20.76 1.75
CA TYR A 97 -3.74 21.02 2.71
C TYR A 97 -4.86 19.99 2.66
N THR A 98 -4.78 19.00 1.75
CA THR A 98 -5.80 17.96 1.64
C THR A 98 -5.66 16.91 2.75
N TYR A 99 -6.76 16.24 3.07
CA TYR A 99 -6.72 15.11 3.99
C TYR A 99 -5.88 13.96 3.44
N ALA A 100 -5.91 13.71 2.12
CA ALA A 100 -5.07 12.71 1.47
C ALA A 100 -3.58 12.93 1.75
N TYR A 101 -3.11 14.17 1.69
CA TYR A 101 -1.73 14.51 2.04
C TYR A 101 -1.44 14.24 3.52
N ARG A 102 -2.33 14.69 4.40
CA ARG A 102 -2.21 14.46 5.85
C ARG A 102 -2.16 12.97 6.21
N VAL A 103 -2.93 12.12 5.52
CA VAL A 103 -2.90 10.67 5.76
C VAL A 103 -1.57 10.08 5.30
N ALA A 104 -1.09 10.47 4.12
CA ALA A 104 0.10 9.85 3.54
C ALA A 104 1.38 10.21 4.31
N LEU A 105 1.59 11.51 4.58
CA LEU A 105 2.82 12.06 5.17
C LEU A 105 2.68 12.45 6.65
N GLY A 106 1.48 12.31 7.22
CA GLY A 106 1.28 12.51 8.65
C GLY A 106 1.59 11.28 9.50
N THR A 107 1.31 11.41 10.79
CA THR A 107 1.60 10.44 11.84
C THR A 107 0.48 9.43 12.11
N ILE A 108 -0.47 9.32 11.19
CA ILE A 108 -1.59 8.36 11.27
C ILE A 108 -1.06 6.92 11.16
N SER A 109 -1.70 5.97 11.84
CA SER A 109 -1.28 4.55 11.84
C SER A 109 -1.39 3.91 10.45
N SER A 110 -0.57 2.88 10.19
CA SER A 110 -0.57 2.12 8.92
C SER A 110 -1.95 1.58 8.55
N ASP A 111 -2.67 1.01 9.52
CA ASP A 111 -4.01 0.46 9.34
C ASP A 111 -4.99 1.53 8.87
N GLN A 112 -4.94 2.71 9.49
CA GLN A 112 -5.78 3.85 9.13
C GLN A 112 -5.41 4.40 7.74
N LYS A 113 -4.11 4.45 7.39
CA LYS A 113 -3.66 4.85 6.04
C LYS A 113 -4.26 3.92 4.97
N LYS A 114 -4.16 2.60 5.18
CA LYS A 114 -4.72 1.59 4.29
C LYS A 114 -6.25 1.68 4.17
N GLN A 115 -6.96 1.74 5.29
CA GLN A 115 -8.42 1.87 5.31
C GLN A 115 -8.89 3.13 4.57
N TYR A 116 -8.22 4.26 4.78
CA TYR A 116 -8.51 5.48 4.05
C TYR A 116 -8.30 5.32 2.55
N ALA A 117 -7.16 4.78 2.13
CA ALA A 117 -6.84 4.64 0.73
C ALA A 117 -7.79 3.68 0.00
N ASP A 118 -8.20 2.59 0.66
CA ASP A 118 -9.24 1.69 0.18
C ASP A 118 -10.60 2.39 0.00
N LYS A 119 -10.98 3.21 0.99
CA LYS A 119 -12.22 4.01 0.95
C LYS A 119 -12.16 5.04 -0.18
N LEU A 120 -11.03 5.73 -0.35
CA LEU A 120 -10.83 6.74 -1.40
C LEU A 120 -10.92 6.14 -2.80
N TYR A 121 -10.16 5.06 -3.04
CA TYR A 121 -10.16 4.33 -4.31
C TYR A 121 -11.55 3.80 -4.65
N SER A 122 -12.23 3.16 -3.69
CA SER A 122 -13.58 2.61 -3.88
C SER A 122 -14.64 3.69 -4.12
N SER A 123 -14.49 4.85 -3.47
CA SER A 123 -15.37 6.00 -3.68
C SER A 123 -15.26 6.52 -5.11
N TYR A 124 -14.04 6.61 -5.65
CA TYR A 124 -13.85 7.01 -7.04
C TYR A 124 -14.42 6.00 -8.04
N LEU A 125 -14.15 4.71 -7.84
CA LEU A 125 -14.70 3.64 -8.69
C LEU A 125 -16.23 3.58 -8.69
N LYS A 126 -16.87 4.08 -7.63
CA LYS A 126 -18.33 4.23 -7.61
C LYS A 126 -18.77 5.33 -8.57
N TYR A 127 -18.01 6.42 -8.66
CA TYR A 127 -18.32 7.57 -9.50
C TYR A 127 -17.98 7.36 -10.98
N ASP A 128 -16.73 7.01 -11.33
CA ASP A 128 -16.26 6.98 -12.73
C ASP A 128 -15.31 5.81 -13.02
N ASP A 129 -15.10 5.55 -14.31
CA ASP A 129 -14.20 4.52 -14.84
C ASP A 129 -13.00 5.09 -15.61
N ASN A 130 -12.68 6.38 -15.43
CA ASN A 130 -11.49 6.99 -16.02
C ASN A 130 -10.23 6.27 -15.54
N ARG A 131 -9.51 5.68 -16.50
CA ARG A 131 -8.37 4.80 -16.21
C ARG A 131 -7.19 5.52 -15.59
N GLU A 132 -6.90 6.75 -16.02
CA GLU A 132 -5.73 7.48 -15.53
C GLU A 132 -5.86 7.79 -14.05
N LEU A 133 -7.02 8.29 -13.62
CA LEU A 133 -7.28 8.57 -12.20
C LEU A 133 -7.42 7.28 -11.37
N ILE A 134 -8.00 6.22 -11.93
CA ILE A 134 -8.02 4.90 -11.28
C ILE A 134 -6.60 4.39 -11.03
N ASP A 135 -5.75 4.39 -12.05
CA ASP A 135 -4.41 3.83 -11.98
C ASP A 135 -3.56 4.58 -10.94
N ILE A 136 -3.63 5.92 -10.92
CA ILE A 136 -2.88 6.70 -9.94
C ILE A 136 -3.43 6.55 -8.51
N LEU A 137 -4.76 6.49 -8.33
CA LEU A 137 -5.35 6.21 -7.01
C LEU A 137 -4.98 4.81 -6.52
N PHE A 138 -4.88 3.84 -7.43
CA PHE A 138 -4.41 2.49 -7.11
C PHE A 138 -2.94 2.51 -6.67
N TYR A 139 -2.08 3.29 -7.33
CA TYR A 139 -0.69 3.46 -6.92
C TYR A 139 -0.57 4.12 -5.54
N TYR A 140 -1.32 5.20 -5.29
CA TYR A 140 -1.38 5.84 -3.97
C TYR A 140 -1.81 4.86 -2.89
N LYS A 141 -2.88 4.10 -3.12
CA LYS A 141 -3.32 3.03 -2.22
C LYS A 141 -2.22 1.99 -1.96
N THR A 142 -1.48 1.62 -3.00
CA THR A 142 -0.37 0.68 -2.89
C THR A 142 0.73 1.22 -1.99
N LEU A 143 1.16 2.47 -2.18
CA LEU A 143 2.17 3.11 -1.32
C LEU A 143 1.74 3.16 0.15
N LEU A 144 0.48 3.51 0.41
CA LEU A 144 -0.06 3.61 1.77
C LEU A 144 -0.23 2.25 2.46
N SER A 145 -0.21 1.16 1.69
CA SER A 145 -0.33 -0.20 2.22
C SER A 145 1.03 -0.83 2.58
N LEU A 146 2.16 -0.29 2.09
CA LEU A 146 3.48 -0.91 2.27
C LEU A 146 3.86 -1.11 3.74
N SER A 147 3.67 -0.08 4.56
CA SER A 147 4.00 -0.14 5.99
C SER A 147 3.17 -1.19 6.76
N ASP A 148 1.94 -1.47 6.32
CA ASP A 148 1.09 -2.52 6.88
C ASP A 148 1.52 -3.90 6.36
N GLN A 149 1.91 -4.00 5.09
CA GLN A 149 2.14 -5.27 4.39
C GLN A 149 3.54 -5.87 4.64
N LEU A 150 4.60 -5.06 4.75
CA LEU A 150 5.97 -5.54 4.93
C LEU A 150 6.19 -6.40 6.19
N PRO A 151 5.62 -6.06 7.37
CA PRO A 151 5.70 -6.92 8.55
C PRO A 151 5.20 -8.36 8.29
N PHE A 152 4.15 -8.51 7.47
CA PHE A 152 3.61 -9.83 7.13
C PHE A 152 4.51 -10.61 6.18
N VAL A 153 5.26 -9.93 5.29
CA VAL A 153 6.28 -10.58 4.45
C VAL A 153 7.37 -11.19 5.32
N LYS A 154 7.89 -10.41 6.28
CA LYS A 154 8.85 -10.90 7.29
C LYS A 154 8.28 -12.09 8.06
N GLN A 155 7.06 -11.97 8.58
CA GLN A 155 6.43 -13.05 9.35
C GLN A 155 6.27 -14.33 8.52
N ASN A 156 5.78 -14.22 7.29
CA ASN A 156 5.59 -15.38 6.41
C ASN A 156 6.93 -16.05 6.07
N TYR A 157 7.98 -15.26 5.88
CA TYR A 157 9.32 -15.82 5.68
C TYR A 157 9.80 -16.60 6.92
N LEU A 158 9.67 -16.01 8.12
CA LEU A 158 10.13 -16.65 9.35
C LEU A 158 9.31 -17.91 9.69
N GLU A 159 8.01 -17.92 9.42
CA GLU A 159 7.13 -19.02 9.81
C GLU A 159 7.07 -20.15 8.78
N GLY A 160 7.05 -19.81 7.49
CA GLY A 160 6.80 -20.68 6.35
C GLY A 160 7.87 -20.66 5.26
N GLY A 161 8.96 -19.93 5.45
CA GLY A 161 10.08 -19.87 4.53
C GLY A 161 9.83 -19.03 3.28
N GLU A 162 10.77 -19.11 2.35
CA GLU A 162 10.79 -18.31 1.11
C GLU A 162 9.48 -18.41 0.31
N ASN A 163 8.98 -19.62 0.08
CA ASN A 163 7.78 -19.84 -0.74
C ASN A 163 6.54 -19.16 -0.14
N SER A 164 6.38 -19.22 1.19
CA SER A 164 5.24 -18.57 1.86
C SER A 164 5.28 -17.05 1.71
N ALA A 165 6.46 -16.45 1.83
CA ALA A 165 6.64 -15.02 1.63
C ALA A 165 6.45 -14.62 0.16
N ARG A 166 6.99 -15.41 -0.79
CA ARG A 166 6.84 -15.18 -2.23
C ARG A 166 5.37 -15.27 -2.68
N ASP A 167 4.61 -16.22 -2.14
CA ASP A 167 3.18 -16.34 -2.38
C ASP A 167 2.40 -15.13 -1.84
N LEU A 168 2.78 -14.62 -0.67
CA LEU A 168 2.18 -13.42 -0.10
C LEU A 168 2.48 -12.18 -0.98
N ILE A 169 3.73 -11.98 -1.37
CA ILE A 169 4.13 -10.88 -2.28
C ILE A 169 3.34 -10.97 -3.59
N SER A 170 3.22 -12.17 -4.16
CA SER A 170 2.46 -12.40 -5.39
C SER A 170 0.98 -12.00 -5.24
N LYS A 171 0.40 -12.17 -4.04
CA LYS A 171 -0.96 -11.69 -3.74
C LYS A 171 -1.04 -10.17 -3.68
N TYR A 172 -0.04 -9.52 -3.08
CA TYR A 172 0.00 -8.05 -2.98
C TYR A 172 0.19 -7.38 -4.34
N THR A 173 0.98 -7.98 -5.23
CA THR A 173 1.31 -7.40 -6.55
C THR A 173 0.43 -7.91 -7.68
N ARG A 174 -0.47 -8.87 -7.43
CA ARG A 174 -1.29 -9.54 -8.45
C ARG A 174 -2.02 -8.58 -9.39
N ASP A 175 -2.57 -7.52 -8.82
CA ASP A 175 -3.46 -6.60 -9.53
C ASP A 175 -2.66 -5.51 -10.28
N PHE A 176 -1.32 -5.47 -10.16
CA PHE A 176 -0.47 -4.50 -10.87
C PHE A 176 -0.54 -4.68 -12.39
N LYS A 177 -0.75 -5.91 -12.87
CA LYS A 177 -0.92 -6.24 -14.29
C LYS A 177 -2.15 -5.59 -14.94
N ASP A 178 -3.13 -5.18 -14.12
CA ASP A 178 -4.38 -4.62 -14.60
C ASP A 178 -4.24 -3.12 -14.91
N VAL A 179 -3.22 -2.46 -14.37
CA VAL A 179 -2.86 -1.06 -14.64
C VAL A 179 -2.45 -0.87 -16.09
N LYS A 180 -2.97 0.18 -16.73
CA LYS A 180 -2.75 0.44 -18.17
C LYS A 180 -1.87 1.65 -18.42
N THR A 181 -1.86 2.61 -17.50
CA THR A 181 -1.05 3.84 -17.58
C THR A 181 0.44 3.52 -17.41
N GLU A 182 1.23 3.73 -18.45
CA GLU A 182 2.62 3.24 -18.52
C GLU A 182 3.53 3.79 -17.41
N ASN A 183 3.44 5.10 -17.14
CA ASN A 183 4.19 5.72 -16.04
C ASN A 183 3.85 5.08 -14.68
N ILE A 184 2.58 4.73 -14.46
CA ILE A 184 2.15 4.08 -13.21
C ILE A 184 2.63 2.63 -13.14
N LYS A 185 2.69 1.90 -14.27
CA LYS A 185 3.27 0.55 -14.28
C LYS A 185 4.72 0.55 -13.82
N ASN A 186 5.53 1.50 -14.30
CA ASN A 186 6.93 1.60 -13.88
C ASN A 186 7.05 1.88 -12.38
N LYS A 187 6.22 2.81 -11.86
CA LYS A 187 6.14 3.09 -10.43
C LYS A 187 5.72 1.85 -9.60
N LEU A 188 4.76 1.07 -10.09
CA LEU A 188 4.34 -0.19 -9.44
C LEU A 188 5.39 -1.31 -9.55
N GLN A 189 6.16 -1.34 -10.63
CA GLN A 189 7.29 -2.26 -10.76
C GLN A 189 8.33 -2.00 -9.67
N SER A 190 8.67 -0.73 -9.41
CA SER A 190 9.55 -0.36 -8.29
C SER A 190 9.02 -0.84 -6.94
N VAL A 191 7.70 -0.83 -6.72
CA VAL A 191 7.09 -1.38 -5.50
C VAL A 191 7.20 -2.91 -5.45
N ALA A 192 6.98 -3.60 -6.58
CA ALA A 192 7.15 -5.04 -6.65
C ALA A 192 8.61 -5.46 -6.39
N ASP A 193 9.56 -4.72 -6.95
CA ASP A 193 10.99 -4.92 -6.74
C ASP A 193 11.35 -4.71 -5.27
N TYR A 194 10.81 -3.66 -4.64
CA TYR A 194 11.02 -3.40 -3.21
C TYR A 194 10.54 -4.54 -2.30
N TYR A 195 9.38 -5.14 -2.60
CA TYR A 195 8.94 -6.35 -1.90
C TYR A 195 9.91 -7.51 -2.08
N MET A 196 10.40 -7.72 -3.29
CA MET A 196 11.35 -8.78 -3.60
C MET A 196 12.72 -8.55 -2.96
N SER A 197 13.23 -7.31 -2.91
CA SER A 197 14.47 -6.98 -2.22
C SER A 197 14.34 -7.25 -0.72
N ASN A 198 13.19 -6.97 -0.10
CA ASN A 198 12.91 -7.35 1.29
C ASN A 198 12.96 -8.88 1.50
N LEU A 199 12.33 -9.67 0.61
CA LEU A 199 12.42 -11.14 0.69
C LEU A 199 13.86 -11.62 0.51
N ASN A 200 14.56 -11.13 -0.51
CA ASN A 200 15.93 -11.53 -0.80
C ASN A 200 16.90 -11.14 0.33
N PHE A 201 16.68 -10.00 0.99
CA PHE A 201 17.40 -9.63 2.20
C PHE A 201 17.27 -10.72 3.28
N PHE A 202 16.06 -11.22 3.55
CA PHE A 202 15.86 -12.29 4.53
C PHE A 202 16.46 -13.63 4.10
N ILE A 203 16.44 -13.94 2.79
CA ILE A 203 17.11 -15.12 2.24
C ILE A 203 18.62 -15.06 2.53
N GLN A 204 19.25 -13.93 2.21
CA GLN A 204 20.69 -13.75 2.42
C GLN A 204 21.06 -13.74 3.90
N ALA A 205 20.28 -13.05 4.74
CA ALA A 205 20.46 -13.07 6.19
C ALA A 205 20.39 -14.50 6.77
N ASN A 206 19.52 -15.36 6.23
CA ASN A 206 19.43 -16.76 6.65
C ASN A 206 20.63 -17.59 6.19
N ILE A 207 21.09 -17.42 4.94
CA ILE A 207 22.30 -18.08 4.41
C ILE A 207 23.51 -17.74 5.27
N LEU A 208 23.60 -16.49 5.72
CA LEU A 208 24.69 -15.98 6.57
C LEU A 208 24.52 -16.34 8.05
N GLY A 209 23.50 -17.12 8.42
CA GLY A 209 23.30 -17.61 9.79
C GLY A 209 22.69 -16.59 10.76
N CYS A 210 22.22 -15.44 10.27
CA CYS A 210 21.56 -14.43 11.11
C CYS A 210 20.07 -14.72 11.36
N ILE A 211 19.51 -15.75 10.73
CA ILE A 211 18.15 -16.21 11.00
C ILE A 211 18.23 -17.66 11.46
N SER A 212 17.64 -17.95 12.62
CA SER A 212 17.55 -19.30 13.15
C SER A 212 16.29 -19.45 13.99
N SER A 213 15.71 -20.66 14.01
CA SER A 213 14.52 -20.97 14.82
C SER A 213 13.38 -19.96 14.67
N LYS A 214 13.11 -19.53 13.42
CA LYS A 214 12.07 -18.54 13.08
C LYS A 214 12.28 -17.15 13.70
N SER A 215 13.51 -16.82 14.08
CA SER A 215 13.87 -15.55 14.71
C SER A 215 15.08 -14.93 14.02
N ILE A 216 15.13 -13.60 14.05
CA ILE A 216 16.25 -12.82 13.50
C ILE A 216 17.19 -12.47 14.64
N ASN A 217 18.47 -12.78 14.49
CA ASN A 217 19.53 -12.28 15.37
C ASN A 217 19.96 -10.89 14.89
N THR A 218 19.49 -9.85 15.57
CA THR A 218 19.78 -8.45 15.21
C THR A 218 21.27 -8.13 15.35
N GLN A 219 21.95 -8.66 16.37
CA GLN A 219 23.39 -8.47 16.55
C GLN A 219 24.18 -9.06 15.38
N CYS A 220 23.73 -10.20 14.83
CA CYS A 220 24.32 -10.78 13.63
C CYS A 220 24.13 -9.86 12.40
N LEU A 221 22.93 -9.31 12.19
CA LEU A 221 22.68 -8.35 11.11
C LEU A 221 23.54 -7.09 11.22
N ASP A 222 23.70 -6.57 12.44
CA ASP A 222 24.56 -5.41 12.72
C ASP A 222 26.05 -5.73 12.44
N GLN A 223 26.48 -6.96 12.73
CA GLN A 223 27.84 -7.38 12.37
C GLN A 223 28.01 -7.53 10.86
N LEU A 224 27.01 -8.06 10.15
CA LEU A 224 27.05 -8.18 8.69
C LEU A 224 27.17 -6.82 8.00
N SER A 225 26.49 -5.79 8.51
CA SER A 225 26.53 -4.43 7.96
C SER A 225 27.87 -3.72 8.21
N VAL A 226 28.72 -4.24 9.09
CA VAL A 226 30.08 -3.71 9.31
C VAL A 226 31.14 -4.58 8.62
N SER A 227 30.93 -5.89 8.55
CA SER A 227 31.96 -6.86 8.17
C SER A 227 31.83 -7.44 6.76
N SER A 228 30.66 -7.36 6.13
CA SER A 228 30.49 -7.90 4.77
C SER A 228 31.05 -6.93 3.73
N SER A 229 31.56 -7.44 2.62
CA SER A 229 31.97 -6.57 1.52
C SER A 229 30.75 -5.85 0.92
N GLU A 230 30.93 -4.60 0.49
CA GLU A 230 29.91 -3.84 -0.25
C GLU A 230 29.35 -4.59 -1.47
N ASN A 231 30.12 -5.53 -2.03
CA ASN A 231 29.75 -6.36 -3.18
C ASN A 231 28.96 -7.64 -2.82
N SER A 232 28.61 -7.87 -1.56
CA SER A 232 27.82 -9.05 -1.17
C SER A 232 26.35 -8.91 -1.57
N GLU A 233 25.68 -10.03 -1.85
CA GLU A 233 24.24 -10.02 -2.18
C GLU A 233 23.39 -9.44 -1.04
N TYR A 234 23.79 -9.66 0.22
CA TYR A 234 23.16 -9.03 1.38
C TYR A 234 23.18 -7.50 1.28
N PHE A 235 24.34 -6.90 1.02
CA PHE A 235 24.48 -5.45 0.88
C PHE A 235 23.74 -4.90 -0.32
N LYS A 236 23.74 -5.62 -1.44
CA LYS A 236 22.94 -5.24 -2.62
C LYS A 236 21.47 -5.05 -2.24
N PHE A 237 20.84 -6.05 -1.61
CA PHE A 237 19.43 -5.95 -1.25
C PHE A 237 19.16 -4.94 -0.14
N ALA A 238 20.06 -4.79 0.83
CA ALA A 238 19.96 -3.74 1.85
C ALA A 238 20.00 -2.34 1.23
N ASN A 239 20.88 -2.12 0.24
CA ASN A 239 20.98 -0.84 -0.48
C ASN A 239 19.76 -0.57 -1.36
N GLU A 240 19.22 -1.58 -2.03
CA GLU A 240 17.97 -1.45 -2.80
C GLU A 240 16.79 -1.04 -1.90
N ILE A 241 16.66 -1.65 -0.72
CA ILE A 241 15.65 -1.28 0.29
C ILE A 241 15.88 0.16 0.75
N SER A 242 17.11 0.51 1.13
CA SER A 242 17.45 1.86 1.61
C SER A 242 17.20 2.93 0.54
N ALA A 243 17.48 2.65 -0.73
CA ALA A 243 17.27 3.57 -1.84
C ALA A 243 15.78 3.80 -2.12
N PHE A 244 14.94 2.76 -1.95
CA PHE A 244 13.49 2.94 -2.02
C PHE A 244 12.99 3.78 -0.83
N ASP A 245 13.41 3.44 0.38
CA ASP A 245 13.02 4.12 1.61
C ASP A 245 13.39 5.62 1.59
N SER A 246 14.58 5.96 1.09
CA SER A 246 15.04 7.35 0.99
C SER A 246 14.22 8.20 0.02
N ASN A 247 13.57 7.57 -0.97
CA ASN A 247 12.76 8.24 -1.99
C ASN A 247 11.25 8.15 -1.70
N PHE A 248 10.84 7.45 -0.64
CA PHE A 248 9.44 7.11 -0.39
C PHE A 248 8.55 8.34 -0.16
N GLU A 249 8.99 9.29 0.66
CA GLU A 249 8.22 10.51 0.94
C GLU A 249 8.06 11.37 -0.32
N GLN A 250 9.11 11.48 -1.13
CA GLN A 250 9.07 12.19 -2.41
C GLN A 250 8.10 11.51 -3.38
N ALA A 251 8.17 10.18 -3.51
CA ALA A 251 7.27 9.41 -4.36
C ALA A 251 5.79 9.57 -3.95
N ILE A 252 5.50 9.63 -2.65
CA ILE A 252 4.17 9.95 -2.13
C ILE A 252 3.76 11.39 -2.50
N SER A 253 4.63 12.36 -2.26
CA SER A 253 4.35 13.78 -2.53
C SER A 253 4.03 14.02 -4.01
N ASP A 254 4.85 13.48 -4.91
CA ASP A 254 4.67 13.57 -6.36
C ASP A 254 3.33 12.93 -6.78
N THR A 255 3.01 11.77 -6.22
CA THR A 255 1.75 11.08 -6.50
C THR A 255 0.54 11.89 -6.05
N ILE A 256 0.60 12.54 -4.88
CA ILE A 256 -0.48 13.39 -4.40
C ILE A 256 -0.66 14.62 -5.31
N ASN A 257 0.43 15.23 -5.77
CA ASN A 257 0.36 16.37 -6.68
C ASN A 257 -0.26 15.99 -8.03
N ASP A 258 0.18 14.87 -8.60
CA ASP A 258 -0.39 14.31 -9.83
C ASP A 258 -1.89 13.99 -9.66
N MET A 259 -2.26 13.38 -8.52
CA MET A 259 -3.65 13.10 -8.16
C MET A 259 -4.50 14.37 -8.03
N ASP A 260 -4.01 15.35 -7.28
CA ASP A 260 -4.74 16.60 -7.01
C ASP A 260 -5.10 17.30 -8.33
N LYS A 261 -4.13 17.40 -9.24
CA LYS A 261 -4.33 17.97 -10.57
C LYS A 261 -5.48 17.27 -11.31
N LEU A 262 -5.42 15.95 -11.43
CA LEU A 262 -6.45 15.16 -12.12
C LEU A 262 -7.83 15.27 -11.46
N ILE A 263 -7.87 15.23 -10.13
CA ILE A 263 -9.10 15.30 -9.33
C ILE A 263 -9.75 16.68 -9.47
N MET A 264 -8.98 17.77 -9.37
CA MET A 264 -9.51 19.13 -9.49
C MET A 264 -9.97 19.42 -10.91
N ASP A 265 -9.21 19.01 -11.92
CA ASP A 265 -9.59 19.20 -13.33
C ASP A 265 -10.90 18.47 -13.66
N LEU A 266 -11.03 17.21 -13.20
CA LEU A 266 -12.26 16.44 -13.30
C LEU A 266 -13.45 17.18 -12.65
N TYR A 267 -13.27 17.68 -11.42
CA TYR A 267 -14.34 18.37 -10.71
C TYR A 267 -14.77 19.66 -11.42
N ARG A 268 -13.81 20.47 -11.89
CA ARG A 268 -14.08 21.70 -12.65
C ARG A 268 -14.84 21.41 -13.93
N GLU A 269 -14.43 20.39 -14.69
CA GLU A 269 -15.11 19.99 -15.93
C GLU A 269 -16.56 19.58 -15.69
N LYS A 270 -16.82 18.80 -14.64
CA LYS A 270 -18.14 18.19 -14.41
C LYS A 270 -19.13 19.08 -13.68
N ILE A 271 -18.66 19.95 -12.79
CA ILE A 271 -19.53 20.78 -11.95
C ILE A 271 -19.55 22.24 -12.42
N ILE A 272 -18.39 22.86 -12.64
CA ILE A 272 -18.32 24.29 -12.97
C ILE A 272 -18.77 24.54 -14.40
N ASN A 273 -18.29 23.76 -15.37
CA ASN A 273 -18.64 23.97 -16.78
C ASN A 273 -20.08 23.54 -17.13
N LYS A 274 -20.73 22.69 -16.31
CA LYS A 274 -22.16 22.39 -16.44
C LYS A 274 -23.05 23.52 -15.92
N GLY A 275 -22.61 24.24 -14.88
CA GLY A 275 -23.30 25.44 -14.38
C GLY A 275 -23.46 26.51 -15.48
N ASN A 276 -22.40 26.76 -16.25
CA ASN A 276 -22.39 27.77 -17.31
C ASN A 276 -23.20 27.40 -18.58
N LYS A 277 -23.58 26.13 -18.77
CA LYS A 277 -24.40 25.71 -19.92
C LYS A 277 -25.90 25.81 -19.67
N ASN A 278 -26.33 25.90 -18.41
CA ASN A 278 -27.74 26.02 -18.04
C ASN A 278 -28.17 27.49 -17.82
N GLU A 279 -27.27 28.44 -18.04
CA GLU A 279 -27.51 29.90 -17.94
C GLU A 279 -27.53 30.61 -19.31
N LYS A 280 -27.77 29.88 -20.41
CA LYS A 280 -27.96 30.46 -21.75
C LYS A 280 -29.34 30.14 -22.31
#